data_AF-G1P757-F1
#
_entry.id   AF-G1P757-F1
#
_cell.length_a   1.000
_cell.length_b   1.000
_cell.length_c   1.000
_cell.angle_alpha   90.00
_cell.angle_beta   90.00
_cell.angle_gamma   90.00
#
_symmetry.space_group_name_H-M   'P 1'
#
loop_
_entity.id
_entity.type
_entity.pdbx_description
1 polymer ?
#
loop_
_entity_poly.entity_id
_entity_poly.type
_entity_poly.pdbx_seq_one_letter_code
_entity_poly.pdbx_strand_id
1 'polypeptide(L)'
;YHPDKQSADVPAGMVEECIQKFIEIDQAWKILGNEETKKEYDLQRHEDDLRNMGPVDAQVYLEEMSWNKDDHSYSLSCRCGGKYSVSKDEAEEVTLISCDTCSLIIELLHAC
;
A
#
# COMPACT_ATOMS: atom_id res chain seq x y z
N TYR A 1 0.50 -27.21 21.33
CA TYR A 1 1.84 -27.13 21.96
C TYR A 1 1.59 -27.03 23.47
N HIS A 2 1.83 -28.11 24.23
CA HIS A 2 1.49 -28.20 25.66
C HIS A 2 2.80 -28.29 26.48
N PRO A 3 2.91 -27.59 27.62
CA PRO A 3 4.19 -27.35 28.32
C PRO A 3 4.64 -28.49 29.24
N ASP A 4 3.93 -29.61 29.30
CA ASP A 4 4.18 -30.68 30.28
C ASP A 4 5.31 -31.65 29.90
N LYS A 5 6.05 -31.38 28.82
CA LYS A 5 7.14 -32.25 28.31
C LYS A 5 8.51 -31.58 28.29
N GLN A 6 8.82 -30.77 29.30
CA GLN A 6 10.18 -30.22 29.45
C GLN A 6 11.10 -31.33 30.00
N SER A 7 11.79 -32.00 29.08
CA SER A 7 12.96 -32.83 29.38
C SER A 7 14.04 -31.95 30.02
N ALA A 8 14.60 -32.40 31.14
CA ALA A 8 15.51 -31.68 32.02
C ALA A 8 16.94 -31.48 31.47
N ASP A 9 17.10 -31.10 30.20
CA ASP A 9 18.41 -30.84 29.60
C ASP A 9 18.33 -29.69 28.58
N VAL A 10 17.93 -28.51 29.07
CA VAL A 10 17.89 -27.29 28.25
C VAL A 10 18.95 -26.32 28.78
N PRO A 11 19.99 -25.99 27.99
CA PRO A 11 21.05 -25.08 28.42
C PRO A 11 20.46 -23.70 28.76
N ALA A 12 21.03 -23.01 29.76
CA ALA A 12 20.52 -21.73 30.28
C ALA A 12 20.20 -20.68 29.20
N GLY A 13 20.91 -20.69 28.06
CA GLY A 13 20.65 -19.81 26.92
C GLY A 13 19.33 -20.07 26.18
N MET A 14 18.82 -21.31 26.15
CA MET A 14 17.51 -21.62 25.55
C MET A 14 16.34 -21.22 26.45
N VAL A 15 16.55 -21.20 27.77
CA VAL A 15 15.55 -20.72 28.73
C VAL A 15 15.36 -19.20 28.58
N GLU A 16 16.46 -18.47 28.40
CA GLU A 16 16.43 -17.02 28.17
C GLU A 16 15.76 -16.67 26.83
N GLU A 17 16.01 -17.43 25.75
CA GLU A 17 15.31 -17.27 24.47
C GLU A 17 13.79 -17.54 24.60
N CYS A 18 13.40 -18.56 25.38
CA CYS A 18 11.99 -18.85 25.65
C CYS A 18 11.30 -17.74 26.45
N ILE A 19 11.99 -17.14 27.43
CA ILE A 19 11.46 -16.02 28.21
C ILE A 19 11.30 -14.79 27.30
N GLN A 20 12.28 -14.51 26.44
CA GLN A 20 12.23 -13.38 25.52
C GLN A 20 11.05 -13.52 24.53
N LYS A 21 10.90 -14.70 23.92
CA LYS A 21 9.75 -15.00 23.04
C LYS A 21 8.42 -14.88 23.75
N PHE A 22 8.34 -15.26 25.03
CA PHE A 22 7.12 -15.11 25.81
C PHE A 22 6.77 -13.64 26.06
N ILE A 23 7.77 -12.79 26.36
CA ILE A 23 7.58 -11.35 26.55
C ILE A 23 7.10 -10.70 25.24
N GLU A 24 7.71 -11.04 24.11
CA GLU A 24 7.32 -10.51 22.80
C GLU A 24 5.87 -10.90 22.44
N ILE A 25 5.50 -12.16 22.70
CA ILE A 25 4.13 -12.64 22.46
C ILE A 25 3.13 -11.96 23.40
N ASP A 26 3.46 -11.80 24.70
CA ASP A 26 2.60 -11.11 25.67
C ASP A 26 2.40 -9.63 25.32
N GLN A 27 3.46 -8.95 24.85
CA GLN A 27 3.39 -7.57 24.37
C GLN A 27 2.51 -7.46 23.13
N ALA A 28 2.70 -8.31 22.12
CA ALA A 28 1.86 -8.33 20.93
C ALA A 28 0.40 -8.60 21.29
N TRP A 29 0.14 -9.50 22.24
CA TRP A 29 -1.22 -9.85 22.67
C TRP A 29 -1.91 -8.72 23.45
N LYS A 30 -1.16 -7.98 24.30
CA LYS A 30 -1.66 -6.77 24.98
C LYS A 30 -2.00 -5.65 24.01
N ILE A 31 -1.23 -5.49 22.93
CA ILE A 31 -1.46 -4.49 21.89
C ILE A 31 -2.66 -4.88 21.01
N LEU A 32 -2.72 -6.14 20.57
CA LEU A 32 -3.81 -6.66 19.73
C LEU A 32 -5.12 -6.88 20.51
N GLY A 33 -5.06 -6.94 21.84
CA GLY A 33 -6.20 -7.10 22.74
C GLY A 33 -6.99 -5.81 23.01
N ASN A 34 -6.45 -4.63 22.67
CA ASN A 34 -7.16 -3.36 22.79
C ASN A 34 -7.70 -2.92 21.42
N GLU A 35 -9.02 -3.08 21.22
CA GLU A 35 -9.73 -2.62 20.02
C GLU A 35 -9.56 -1.11 19.76
N GLU A 36 -9.37 -0.30 20.81
CA GLU A 36 -9.21 1.15 20.73
C GLU A 36 -7.91 1.53 20.02
N THR A 37 -6.76 0.98 20.45
CA THR A 37 -5.46 1.26 19.84
C THR A 37 -5.30 0.68 18.43
N LYS A 38 -5.96 -0.46 18.16
CA LYS A 38 -6.01 -1.03 16.81
C LYS A 38 -6.78 -0.11 15.86
N LYS A 39 -7.93 0.40 16.30
CA LYS A 39 -8.78 1.31 15.52
C LYS A 39 -8.10 2.67 15.28
N GLU A 40 -7.38 3.19 16.27
CA GLU A 40 -6.58 4.41 16.10
C GLU A 40 -5.46 4.20 15.08
N TYR A 41 -4.76 3.06 15.13
CA TYR A 41 -3.73 2.73 14.13
C TYR A 41 -4.31 2.58 12.72
N ASP A 42 -5.42 1.85 12.57
CA ASP A 42 -6.12 1.70 11.28
C ASP A 42 -6.61 3.05 10.74
N LEU A 43 -7.15 3.93 11.61
CA LEU A 43 -7.63 5.26 11.22
C LEU A 43 -6.47 6.19 10.82
N GLN A 44 -5.38 6.19 11.59
CA GLN A 44 -4.21 7.01 11.31
C GLN A 44 -3.52 6.59 10.01
N ARG A 45 -3.49 5.29 9.72
CA ARG A 45 -3.01 4.76 8.43
C ARG A 45 -3.92 5.17 7.28
N HIS A 46 -5.23 5.08 7.45
CA HIS A 46 -6.19 5.53 6.43
C HIS A 46 -6.09 7.05 6.18
N GLU A 47 -5.92 7.86 7.22
CA GLU A 47 -5.70 9.31 7.09
C GLU A 47 -4.38 9.63 6.39
N ASP A 48 -3.33 8.86 6.65
CA ASP A 48 -2.02 9.01 5.99
C ASP A 48 -2.10 8.60 4.51
N ASP A 49 -2.79 7.51 4.16
CA ASP A 49 -3.09 7.14 2.78
C ASP A 49 -3.92 8.22 2.06
N LEU A 50 -4.93 8.79 2.72
CA LEU A 50 -5.76 9.88 2.17
C LEU A 50 -4.98 11.20 2.03
N ARG A 51 -4.04 11.51 2.93
CA ARG A 51 -3.18 12.70 2.83
C ARG A 51 -2.03 12.51 1.84
N ASN A 52 -1.55 11.28 1.67
CA ASN A 52 -0.54 10.90 0.67
C ASN A 52 -1.15 10.70 -0.72
N MET A 53 -2.48 10.59 -0.82
CA MET A 53 -3.22 11.07 -1.99
C MET A 53 -3.08 12.60 -2.03
N GLY A 54 -1.87 13.03 -2.39
CA GLY A 54 -1.55 14.44 -2.59
C GLY A 54 -2.48 15.07 -3.63
N PRO A 55 -2.45 16.40 -3.77
CA PRO A 55 -3.17 17.07 -4.86
C PRO A 55 -2.82 16.37 -6.17
N VAL A 56 -3.84 16.04 -6.97
CA VAL A 56 -3.69 15.45 -8.31
C VAL A 56 -2.51 16.12 -9.00
N ASP A 57 -1.49 15.33 -9.35
CA ASP A 57 -0.15 15.81 -9.73
C ASP A 57 -0.20 16.72 -10.96
N ALA A 58 -1.17 16.44 -11.84
CA ALA A 58 -1.61 17.28 -12.95
C ALA A 58 -2.96 16.77 -13.48
N GLN A 59 -3.75 17.68 -14.06
CA GLN A 59 -4.88 17.32 -14.91
C GLN A 59 -4.40 17.31 -16.37
N VAL A 60 -4.72 16.25 -17.10
CA VAL A 60 -4.24 16.02 -18.47
C VAL A 60 -5.43 15.65 -19.34
N TYR A 61 -5.56 16.31 -20.50
CA TYR A 61 -6.60 15.93 -21.45
C TYR A 61 -6.23 14.62 -22.14
N LEU A 62 -7.23 13.77 -22.39
CA LEU A 62 -7.02 12.49 -23.10
C LEU A 62 -6.35 12.69 -24.47
N GLU A 63 -6.64 13.81 -25.12
CA GLU A 63 -6.06 14.24 -26.40
C GLU A 63 -4.59 14.72 -26.30
N GLU A 64 -4.10 15.09 -25.12
CA GLU A 64 -2.67 15.36 -24.89
C GLU A 64 -1.87 14.07 -24.68
N MET A 65 -2.54 12.93 -24.45
CA MET A 65 -1.88 11.64 -24.33
C MET A 65 -1.49 11.06 -25.70
N SER A 66 -0.39 10.31 -25.72
CA SER A 66 0.05 9.59 -26.90
C SER A 66 -0.79 8.34 -27.10
N TRP A 67 -1.56 8.30 -28.20
CA TRP A 67 -2.35 7.15 -28.60
C TRP A 67 -1.48 6.05 -29.21
N ASN A 68 -1.49 4.87 -28.60
CA ASN A 68 -0.88 3.65 -29.10
C ASN A 68 -1.92 2.83 -29.89
N LYS A 69 -1.68 2.69 -31.20
CA LYS A 69 -2.59 1.97 -32.11
C LYS A 69 -2.51 0.46 -32.00
N ASP A 70 -1.38 -0.09 -31.54
CA ASP A 70 -1.21 -1.53 -31.40
C ASP A 70 -1.98 -2.03 -30.17
N ASP A 71 -1.81 -1.37 -29.03
CA ASP A 71 -2.44 -1.72 -27.75
C ASP A 71 -3.80 -1.04 -27.50
N HIS A 72 -4.25 -0.14 -28.40
CA HIS A 72 -5.48 0.65 -28.23
C HIS A 72 -5.55 1.38 -26.87
N SER A 73 -4.43 1.99 -26.48
CA SER A 73 -4.25 2.64 -25.18
C SER A 73 -3.64 4.03 -25.30
N TYR A 74 -3.98 4.89 -24.34
CA TYR A 74 -3.37 6.21 -24.17
C TYR A 74 -2.19 6.10 -23.22
N SER A 75 -1.11 6.81 -23.54
CA SER A 75 0.12 6.81 -22.76
C SER A 75 0.69 8.21 -22.57
N LEU A 76 1.21 8.50 -21.37
CA LEU A 76 1.84 9.77 -21.03
C LEU A 76 3.12 9.52 -20.22
N SER A 77 4.20 10.24 -20.52
CA SER A 77 5.43 10.16 -19.73
C SER A 77 5.30 10.89 -18.39
N CYS A 78 5.71 10.22 -17.31
CA CYS A 78 5.82 10.82 -15.99
C CYS A 78 7.17 11.51 -15.78
N ARG A 79 7.21 12.55 -14.94
CA ARG A 79 8.43 13.27 -14.53
C ARG A 79 9.46 12.40 -13.81
N CYS A 80 9.06 11.26 -13.26
CA CYS A 80 9.97 10.29 -12.64
C CYS A 80 10.69 9.37 -13.65
N GLY A 81 10.29 9.40 -14.93
CA GLY A 81 10.75 8.48 -15.96
C GLY A 81 9.85 7.27 -16.23
N GLY A 82 8.80 7.07 -15.42
CA GLY A 82 7.73 6.10 -15.70
C GLY A 82 6.70 6.61 -16.72
N LYS A 83 5.59 5.89 -16.86
CA LYS A 83 4.46 6.30 -17.70
C LYS A 83 3.11 6.13 -16.98
N TYR A 84 2.14 6.89 -17.45
CA TYR A 84 0.73 6.67 -17.21
C TYR A 84 0.19 5.97 -18.45
N SER A 85 -0.52 4.87 -18.28
CA SER A 85 -1.08 4.09 -19.39
C SER A 85 -2.51 3.72 -19.05
N VAL A 86 -3.43 3.87 -20.00
CA VAL A 86 -4.85 3.54 -19.81
C VAL A 86 -5.45 3.05 -21.12
N SER A 87 -6.23 1.99 -21.07
CA SER A 87 -6.91 1.45 -22.26
C SER A 87 -8.03 2.39 -22.70
N LYS A 88 -8.46 2.32 -23.96
CA LYS A 88 -9.60 3.12 -24.42
C LYS A 88 -10.88 2.85 -23.62
N ASP A 89 -11.24 1.58 -23.40
CA ASP A 89 -12.39 1.20 -22.59
C ASP A 89 -12.26 1.72 -21.15
N GLU A 90 -11.08 1.55 -20.55
CA GLU A 90 -10.83 2.03 -19.18
C GLU A 90 -10.92 3.55 -19.08
N ALA A 91 -10.41 4.30 -20.06
CA ALA A 91 -10.45 5.76 -20.06
C ALA A 91 -11.89 6.30 -20.06
N GLU A 92 -12.88 5.55 -20.54
CA GLU A 92 -14.30 5.93 -20.46
C GLU A 92 -14.88 5.74 -19.04
N GLU A 93 -14.34 4.82 -18.24
CA GLU A 93 -14.81 4.50 -16.88
C GLU A 93 -13.96 5.15 -15.78
N VAL A 94 -12.67 5.36 -16.01
CA VAL A 94 -11.71 5.85 -15.02
C VAL A 94 -11.11 7.18 -15.44
N THR A 95 -11.12 8.14 -14.52
CA THR A 95 -10.48 9.44 -14.72
C THR A 95 -9.16 9.57 -13.98
N LEU A 96 -8.78 8.64 -13.11
CA LEU A 96 -7.54 8.71 -12.34
C LEU A 96 -6.58 7.62 -12.78
N ILE A 97 -5.37 8.01 -13.17
CA ILE A 97 -4.32 7.07 -13.59
C ILE A 97 -3.11 7.23 -12.68
N SER A 98 -2.64 6.13 -12.12
CA SER A 98 -1.38 6.05 -11.37
C SER A 98 -0.18 5.81 -12.29
N CYS A 99 0.96 6.39 -11.96
CA CYS A 99 2.22 6.09 -12.64
C CYS A 99 2.67 4.65 -12.33
N ASP A 100 3.24 3.94 -13.29
CA ASP A 100 3.76 2.58 -13.07
C ASP A 100 5.04 2.53 -12.19
N THR A 101 5.75 3.65 -12.07
CA THR A 101 7.05 3.71 -11.39
C THR A 101 7.01 4.46 -10.05
N CYS A 102 6.02 5.31 -9.82
CA CYS A 102 5.94 6.13 -8.61
C CYS A 102 4.49 6.29 -8.12
N SER A 103 4.31 6.87 -6.94
CA SER A 103 2.98 7.06 -6.32
C SER A 103 2.20 8.26 -6.89
N LEU A 104 2.65 8.88 -7.99
CA LEU A 104 1.96 10.01 -8.59
C LEU A 104 0.70 9.54 -9.33
N ILE A 105 -0.35 10.36 -9.24
CA ILE A 105 -1.64 10.13 -9.86
C ILE A 105 -2.03 11.39 -10.62
N ILE A 106 -2.50 11.22 -11.85
CA ILE A 106 -3.02 12.31 -12.70
C ILE A 106 -4.51 12.10 -12.96
N GLU A 107 -5.22 13.19 -13.22
CA GLU A 107 -6.62 13.16 -13.64
C GLU A 107 -6.72 13.36 -15.16
N LEU A 108 -7.42 12.45 -15.83
CA LEU A 108 -7.84 12.52 -17.21
C LEU A 108 -9.04 13.43 -17.37
N LEU A 109 -8.91 14.40 -18.27
CA LEU A 109 -10.01 15.25 -18.70
C LEU A 109 -10.46 14.84 -20.10
N HIS A 110 -11.77 14.64 -20.27
CA HIS A 110 -12.38 14.50 -21.58
C HIS A 110 -12.82 15.88 -22.05
N ALA A 111 -12.34 16.34 -23.21
CA ALA A 111 -12.87 17.54 -23.82
C ALA A 111 -14.35 17.31 -24.18
N CYS A 112 -15.22 18.23 -23.73
CA CYS A 112 -16.64 18.26 -24.06
C CYS A 112 -16.90 18.64 -25.52
#